data_AF-A0A2X1QV16-F1
#
_entry.id   AF-A0A2X1QV16-F1
#
_cell.length_a   1.000
_cell.length_b   1.000
_cell.length_c   1.000
_cell.angle_alpha   90.00
_cell.angle_beta   90.00
_cell.angle_gamma   90.00
#
_symmetry.space_group_name_H-M   'P 1'
#
loop_
_entity.id
_entity.type
_entity.pdbx_description
1 polymer ?
#
loop_
_entity_poly.entity_id
_entity_poly.type
_entity_poly.pdbx_seq_one_letter_code
_entity_poly.pdbx_strand_id
1 'polypeptide(L)'
;MISAPRNHFPLHEGGHVVLLAAGIGITPLLAMAHARAASGASFTLHYYVSRAQEAAFATEIARQLAGGICQIHCSDEGQSPRQRLAQDLGAPDADTRVYFCGPPGFMARVRDTARAAGWEEAQLHSEAFQPPAPTAASAADGTFTITLTSPGSAGRCRGTKPSPRCCRSRRRGAALLRDGESAAPA
;
A
#
# COMPACT_ATOMS: atom_id res chain seq x y z
N MET A 1 19.69 -0.89 -10.89
CA MET A 1 19.14 0.48 -10.98
C MET A 1 17.85 0.52 -10.19
N ILE A 2 17.77 1.35 -9.17
CA ILE A 2 16.58 1.53 -8.33
C ILE A 2 15.68 2.55 -9.03
N SER A 3 14.39 2.24 -9.21
CA SER A 3 13.44 3.17 -9.83
C SER A 3 13.05 4.29 -8.87
N ALA A 4 12.54 5.40 -9.39
CA ALA A 4 11.98 6.47 -8.57
C ALA A 4 10.86 5.92 -7.65
N PRO A 5 10.77 6.41 -6.40
CA PRO A 5 9.72 6.01 -5.48
C PRO A 5 8.34 6.41 -6.02
N ARG A 6 7.33 5.55 -5.79
CA ARG A 6 5.94 5.82 -6.14
C ARG A 6 5.16 5.89 -4.84
N ASN A 7 4.46 6.99 -4.62
CA ASN A 7 3.62 7.16 -3.43
C ASN A 7 2.16 6.87 -3.79
N HIS A 8 1.62 5.75 -3.28
CA HIS A 8 0.20 5.41 -3.42
C HIS A 8 -0.61 5.70 -2.14
N PHE A 9 0.02 6.34 -1.16
CA PHE A 9 -0.58 6.66 0.14
C PHE A 9 -0.27 8.12 0.50
N PRO A 10 -0.81 9.09 -0.28
CA PRO A 10 -0.50 10.51 -0.07
C PRO A 10 -1.11 11.01 1.23
N LEU A 11 -0.32 11.77 1.98
CA LEU A 11 -0.78 12.48 3.17
C LEU A 11 -1.47 13.77 2.74
N HIS A 12 -2.74 13.92 3.11
CA HIS A 12 -3.49 15.17 2.90
C HIS A 12 -2.89 16.29 3.74
N GLU A 13 -2.99 17.52 3.24
CA GLU A 13 -2.61 18.73 3.98
C GLU A 13 -3.78 19.22 4.87
N GLY A 14 -3.45 19.90 5.97
CA GLY A 14 -4.42 20.47 6.90
C GLY A 14 -5.08 19.46 7.84
N GLY A 15 -5.83 20.01 8.80
CA GLY A 15 -6.59 19.24 9.80
C GLY A 15 -5.75 18.36 10.73
N HIS A 16 -6.43 17.67 11.65
CA HIS A 16 -5.80 16.66 12.51
C HIS A 16 -5.67 15.31 11.76
N VAL A 17 -4.64 14.54 12.08
CA VAL A 17 -4.45 13.21 11.51
C VAL A 17 -4.30 12.15 12.59
N VAL A 18 -5.11 11.10 12.52
CA VAL A 18 -4.99 9.90 13.35
C VAL A 18 -4.29 8.81 12.54
N LEU A 19 -3.17 8.31 13.03
CA LEU A 19 -2.34 7.28 12.41
C LEU A 19 -2.46 5.99 13.22
N LEU A 20 -2.97 4.92 12.61
CA LEU A 20 -3.20 3.62 13.25
C LEU A 20 -2.33 2.55 12.60
N ALA A 21 -1.23 2.20 13.24
CA ALA A 21 -0.25 1.25 12.75
C ALA A 21 -0.37 -0.10 13.46
N ALA A 22 -0.17 -1.20 12.72
CA ALA A 22 0.07 -2.51 13.33
C ALA A 22 1.25 -3.23 12.66
N GLY A 23 2.14 -3.80 13.48
CA GLY A 23 3.33 -4.52 13.00
C GLY A 23 4.20 -3.64 12.08
N ILE A 24 4.59 -4.17 10.90
CA ILE A 24 5.42 -3.42 9.93
C ILE A 24 4.65 -2.28 9.23
N GLY A 25 3.33 -2.20 9.39
CA GLY A 25 2.51 -1.08 8.90
C GLY A 25 2.90 0.27 9.51
N ILE A 26 3.73 0.27 10.55
CA ILE A 26 4.33 1.48 11.14
C ILE A 26 5.20 2.25 10.15
N THR A 27 5.84 1.60 9.17
CA THR A 27 6.82 2.26 8.30
C THR A 27 6.26 3.44 7.51
N PRO A 28 5.17 3.31 6.71
CA PRO A 28 4.60 4.46 6.02
C PRO A 28 4.02 5.50 6.99
N LEU A 29 3.44 5.07 8.11
CA LEU A 29 2.77 5.96 9.05
C LEU A 29 3.76 6.77 9.89
N LEU A 30 4.92 6.21 10.23
CA LEU A 30 5.99 6.95 10.89
C LEU A 30 6.54 8.05 9.98
N ALA A 31 6.69 7.78 8.67
CA ALA A 31 7.07 8.82 7.71
C ALA A 31 6.04 9.96 7.65
N MET A 32 4.74 9.65 7.73
CA MET A 32 3.69 10.67 7.82
C MET A 32 3.76 11.47 9.13
N ALA A 33 4.03 10.79 10.26
CA ALA A 33 4.20 11.43 11.56
C ALA A 33 5.37 12.43 11.53
N HIS A 34 6.51 12.04 10.95
CA HIS A 34 7.64 12.97 10.76
C HIS A 34 7.28 14.16 9.88
N ALA A 35 6.54 13.95 8.79
CA ALA A 35 6.12 15.05 7.92
C ALA A 35 5.21 16.05 8.66
N ARG A 36 4.25 15.55 9.46
CA ARG A 36 3.38 16.39 10.29
C ARG A 36 4.14 17.14 11.38
N ALA A 37 5.06 16.46 12.06
CA ALA A 37 5.91 17.08 13.06
C ALA A 37 6.78 18.20 12.46
N ALA A 38 7.37 17.97 11.29
CA ALA A 38 8.19 18.95 10.59
C ALA A 38 7.39 20.20 10.16
N SER A 39 6.11 20.03 9.81
CA SER A 39 5.22 21.14 9.48
C SER A 39 4.52 21.77 10.70
N GLY A 40 4.77 21.26 11.91
CA GLY A 40 4.07 21.68 13.13
C GLY A 40 2.56 21.38 13.13
N ALA A 41 2.11 20.45 12.27
CA ALA A 41 0.70 20.09 12.15
C ALA A 41 0.33 19.00 13.18
N SER A 42 -0.91 19.04 13.67
CA SER A 42 -1.37 18.11 14.71
C SER A 42 -1.57 16.70 14.17
N PHE A 43 -1.14 15.71 14.96
CA PHE A 43 -1.39 14.30 14.68
C PHE A 43 -1.35 13.45 15.96
N THR A 44 -1.95 12.27 15.88
CA THR A 44 -1.87 11.22 16.90
C THR A 44 -1.47 9.92 16.24
N LEU A 45 -0.48 9.21 16.79
CA LEU A 45 -0.01 7.92 16.33
C LEU A 45 -0.28 6.84 17.39
N HIS A 46 -1.05 5.83 17.02
CA HIS A 46 -1.25 4.61 17.80
C HIS A 46 -0.60 3.44 17.08
N TYR A 47 0.35 2.78 17.75
CA TYR A 47 1.10 1.67 17.21
C TYR A 47 0.83 0.38 17.99
N TYR A 48 0.15 -0.57 17.37
CA TYR A 48 -0.21 -1.85 17.98
C TYR A 48 0.83 -2.94 17.65
N VAL A 49 1.30 -3.59 18.70
CA VAL A 49 2.23 -4.73 18.64
C VAL A 49 1.77 -5.86 19.56
N SER A 50 2.29 -7.07 19.33
CA SER A 50 1.97 -8.21 20.20
C SER A 50 2.66 -8.07 21.56
N ARG A 51 3.93 -7.65 21.54
CA ARG A 51 4.82 -7.52 22.71
C ARG A 51 5.69 -6.28 22.54
N ALA A 52 6.09 -5.63 23.63
CA ALA A 52 6.89 -4.39 23.57
C ALA A 52 8.19 -4.52 22.75
N GLN A 53 8.87 -5.67 22.85
CA GLN A 53 10.10 -5.97 22.10
C GLN A 53 9.91 -6.09 20.58
N GLU A 54 8.67 -6.22 20.10
CA GLU A 54 8.34 -6.27 18.67
C GLU A 54 8.05 -4.87 18.10
N ALA A 55 8.06 -3.83 18.93
CA ALA A 55 7.87 -2.45 18.49
C ALA A 55 9.10 -1.95 17.73
N ALA A 56 9.03 -2.09 16.41
CA ALA A 56 9.97 -1.44 15.51
C ALA A 56 9.93 0.07 15.73
N PHE A 57 11.09 0.72 15.72
CA PHE A 57 11.23 2.17 15.91
C PHE A 57 10.75 2.68 17.29
N ALA A 58 10.63 1.82 18.31
CA ALA A 58 10.18 2.26 19.64
C ALA A 58 10.99 3.43 20.22
N THR A 59 12.33 3.42 20.05
CA THR A 59 13.19 4.54 20.49
C THR A 59 12.92 5.82 19.70
N GLU A 60 12.67 5.73 18.39
CA GLU A 60 12.30 6.87 17.55
C GLU A 60 10.96 7.46 18.01
N ILE A 61 9.98 6.60 18.26
CA ILE A 61 8.63 6.98 18.71
C ILE A 61 8.67 7.59 20.11
N ALA A 62 9.50 7.04 21.01
CA ALA A 62 9.69 7.56 22.37
C ALA A 62 10.36 8.93 22.40
N ARG A 63 11.19 9.24 21.39
CA ARG A 63 11.67 10.60 21.14
C ARG A 63 10.49 11.37 20.55
N GLN A 64 9.64 11.88 21.43
CA GLN A 64 8.41 12.58 21.08
C GLN A 64 8.59 13.48 19.86
N LEU A 65 7.78 13.24 18.84
CA LEU A 65 7.71 14.07 17.66
C LEU A 65 6.95 15.35 18.02
N ALA A 66 7.60 16.51 17.81
CA ALA A 66 7.00 17.80 18.14
C ALA A 66 5.62 17.96 17.48
N GLY A 67 4.63 18.44 18.25
CA GLY A 67 3.29 18.70 17.75
C GLY A 67 2.35 17.49 17.64
N GLY A 68 2.77 16.30 18.08
CA GLY A 68 1.93 15.11 18.07
C GLY A 68 2.02 14.24 19.32
N ILE A 69 1.07 13.31 19.43
CA ILE A 69 1.01 12.30 20.50
C ILE A 69 1.34 10.95 19.88
N CYS A 70 2.27 10.21 20.47
CA CYS A 70 2.60 8.86 20.02
C CYS A 70 2.42 7.85 21.16
N GLN A 71 1.69 6.77 20.89
CA GLN A 71 1.38 5.72 21.85
C GLN A 71 1.66 4.35 21.22
N ILE A 72 2.35 3.51 21.97
CA ILE A 72 2.59 2.10 21.63
C ILE A 72 1.68 1.26 22.52
N HIS A 73 0.96 0.33 21.92
CA HIS A 73 0.02 -0.54 22.59
C HIS A 73 0.45 -2.00 22.45
N CYS A 74 0.59 -2.69 23.58
CA CYS A 74 1.03 -4.07 23.66
C CYS A 74 -0.15 -5.01 23.93
N SER A 75 -0.36 -6.00 23.04
CA SER A 75 -1.50 -6.92 23.17
C SER A 75 -1.35 -7.89 24.33
N ASP A 76 -0.12 -8.33 24.66
CA ASP A 76 0.18 -9.16 25.83
C ASP A 76 -0.04 -8.43 27.17
N GLU A 77 0.00 -7.10 27.15
CA GLU A 77 -0.35 -6.21 28.27
C GLU A 77 -1.85 -5.85 28.28
N GLY A 78 -2.68 -6.49 27.43
CA GLY A 78 -4.11 -6.24 27.39
C GLY A 78 -4.50 -4.94 26.68
N GLN A 79 -3.63 -4.38 25.83
CA GLN A 79 -3.89 -3.19 25.02
C GLN A 79 -4.11 -3.55 23.54
N SER A 80 -4.82 -4.65 23.28
CA SER A 80 -5.05 -5.09 21.91
C SER A 80 -5.94 -4.11 21.13
N PRO A 81 -5.90 -4.11 19.78
CA PRO A 81 -6.83 -3.35 18.96
C PRO A 81 -8.31 -3.61 19.28
N ARG A 82 -8.66 -4.78 19.86
CA ARG A 82 -10.05 -5.07 20.24
C ARG A 82 -10.54 -4.22 21.41
N GLN A 83 -9.63 -3.76 22.27
CA GLN A 83 -9.94 -3.04 23.50
C GLN A 83 -9.74 -1.54 23.35
N ARG A 84 -8.71 -1.15 22.60
CA ARG A 84 -8.22 0.23 22.54
C ARG A 84 -8.73 1.01 21.35
N LEU A 85 -8.95 0.35 20.21
CA LEU A 85 -9.12 1.01 18.93
C LEU A 85 -10.30 1.98 18.86
N ALA A 86 -11.45 1.65 19.47
CA ALA A 86 -12.60 2.54 19.46
C ALA A 86 -12.32 3.86 20.21
N GLN A 87 -11.57 3.78 21.32
CA GLN A 87 -11.15 4.96 22.06
C GLN A 87 -10.08 5.74 21.30
N ASP A 88 -9.08 5.04 20.76
CA ASP A 88 -7.95 5.65 20.06
C ASP A 88 -8.37 6.31 18.74
N LEU A 89 -9.35 5.74 18.04
CA LEU A 89 -9.92 6.32 16.84
C LEU A 89 -10.74 7.59 17.15
N GLY A 90 -11.49 7.59 18.25
CA GLY A 90 -12.33 8.70 18.65
C GLY A 90 -13.55 8.93 17.75
N ALA A 91 -14.22 10.07 17.99
CA ALA A 91 -15.37 10.50 17.21
C ALA A 91 -14.92 11.21 15.91
N PRO A 92 -15.70 11.09 14.83
CA PRO A 92 -15.41 11.80 13.58
C PRO A 92 -15.50 13.31 13.78
N ASP A 93 -14.59 14.01 13.11
CA ASP A 93 -14.56 15.46 12.96
C ASP A 93 -14.30 15.77 11.48
N ALA A 94 -14.92 16.82 10.94
CA ALA A 94 -14.92 17.11 9.51
C ALA A 94 -13.52 17.33 8.92
N ASP A 95 -12.59 17.87 9.71
CA ASP A 95 -11.22 18.15 9.27
C ASP A 95 -10.24 17.04 9.63
N THR A 96 -10.68 16.02 10.37
CA THR A 96 -9.84 14.92 10.80
C THR A 96 -9.79 13.80 9.77
N ARG A 97 -8.60 13.24 9.56
CA ARG A 97 -8.37 12.13 8.62
C ARG A 97 -7.67 10.98 9.32
N VAL A 98 -8.03 9.76 8.95
CA VAL A 98 -7.51 8.53 9.56
C VAL A 98 -6.69 7.77 8.54
N TYR A 99 -5.44 7.49 8.88
CA TYR A 99 -4.54 6.69 8.07
C TYR A 99 -4.21 5.41 8.83
N PHE A 100 -4.39 4.26 8.19
CA PHE A 100 -4.14 2.99 8.85
C PHE A 100 -3.45 1.98 7.94
N CYS A 101 -2.54 1.22 8.52
CA CYS A 101 -1.75 0.23 7.82
C CYS A 101 -1.37 -0.92 8.77
N GLY A 102 -1.57 -2.16 8.32
CA GLY A 102 -1.30 -3.34 9.12
C GLY A 102 -1.82 -4.63 8.49
N PRO A 103 -1.83 -5.74 9.25
CA PRO A 103 -2.35 -7.02 8.76
C PRO A 103 -3.83 -6.93 8.34
N PRO A 104 -4.31 -7.79 7.41
CA PRO A 104 -5.69 -7.71 6.90
C PRO A 104 -6.78 -7.68 7.98
N GLY A 105 -6.62 -8.48 9.05
CA GLY A 105 -7.58 -8.50 10.17
C GLY A 105 -7.61 -7.20 10.97
N PHE A 106 -6.47 -6.51 11.10
CA PHE A 106 -6.39 -5.19 11.72
C PHE A 106 -7.08 -4.15 10.82
N MET A 107 -6.76 -4.16 9.53
CA MET A 107 -7.33 -3.22 8.55
C MET A 107 -8.86 -3.32 8.47
N ALA A 108 -9.39 -4.54 8.44
CA ALA A 108 -10.83 -4.78 8.48
C ALA A 108 -11.45 -4.24 9.77
N ARG A 109 -10.82 -4.52 10.93
CA ARG A 109 -11.28 -4.02 12.22
C ARG A 109 -11.32 -2.50 12.29
N VAL A 110 -10.29 -1.80 11.82
CA VAL A 110 -10.29 -0.32 11.77
C VAL A 110 -11.46 0.19 10.95
N ARG A 111 -11.72 -0.39 9.79
CA ARG A 111 -12.83 0.01 8.92
C ARG A 111 -14.19 -0.23 9.58
N ASP A 112 -14.38 -1.39 10.21
CA ASP A 112 -15.62 -1.72 10.92
C ASP A 112 -15.86 -0.76 12.09
N THR A 113 -14.83 -0.50 12.89
CA THR A 113 -14.90 0.41 14.04
C THR A 113 -15.17 1.84 13.61
N ALA A 114 -14.52 2.30 12.54
CA ALA A 114 -14.72 3.64 11.99
C ALA A 114 -16.14 3.83 11.46
N ARG A 115 -16.66 2.86 10.70
CA ARG A 115 -18.04 2.88 10.23
C ARG A 115 -19.03 2.91 11.40
N ALA A 116 -18.81 2.09 12.43
CA ALA A 116 -19.68 2.07 13.62
C ALA A 116 -19.67 3.40 14.39
N ALA A 117 -18.56 4.14 14.36
CA ALA A 117 -18.44 5.46 14.97
C ALA A 117 -18.91 6.62 14.07
N GLY A 118 -19.34 6.33 12.82
CA GLY A 118 -19.87 7.34 11.90
C GLY A 118 -18.82 8.07 11.07
N TRP A 119 -17.62 7.52 10.91
CA TRP A 119 -16.62 8.07 9.99
C TRP A 119 -17.02 7.87 8.53
N GLU A 120 -16.84 8.91 7.72
CA GLU A 120 -17.04 8.85 6.28
C GLU A 120 -15.86 8.14 5.59
N GLU A 121 -16.12 7.32 4.57
CA GLU A 121 -15.04 6.60 3.85
C GLU A 121 -14.02 7.56 3.20
N ALA A 122 -14.43 8.79 2.87
CA ALA A 122 -13.53 9.81 2.35
C ALA A 122 -12.45 10.27 3.34
N GLN A 123 -12.67 10.06 4.64
CA GLN A 123 -11.71 10.39 5.71
C GLN A 123 -10.79 9.21 6.06
N LEU A 124 -11.09 8.02 5.53
CA LEU A 124 -10.39 6.77 5.83
C LEU A 124 -9.41 6.41 4.72
N HIS A 125 -8.13 6.45 5.02
CA HIS A 125 -7.06 6.16 4.07
C HIS A 125 -6.27 4.94 4.54
N SER A 126 -6.01 4.01 3.63
CA SER A 126 -5.38 2.75 3.99
C SER A 126 -4.47 2.22 2.89
N GLU A 127 -3.31 1.68 3.26
CA GLU A 127 -2.42 0.97 2.35
C GLU A 127 -2.28 -0.49 2.81
N ALA A 128 -2.41 -1.42 1.87
CA ALA A 128 -2.19 -2.84 2.14
C ALA A 128 -0.75 -3.20 1.77
N PHE A 129 0.03 -3.65 2.75
CA PHE A 129 1.34 -4.23 2.48
C PHE A 129 1.16 -5.60 1.82
N GLN A 130 1.31 -5.65 0.50
CA GLN A 130 1.34 -6.90 -0.25
C GLN A 130 2.79 -7.35 -0.41
N PRO A 131 3.24 -8.42 0.29
CA PRO A 131 4.51 -9.03 -0.05
C PRO A 131 4.46 -9.50 -1.52
N PRO A 132 5.61 -9.46 -2.23
CA PRO A 132 5.66 -9.93 -3.60
C PRO A 132 5.11 -11.36 -3.67
N ALA A 133 4.17 -11.59 -4.58
CA ALA A 133 3.58 -12.91 -4.76
C ALA A 133 4.71 -13.92 -4.92
N PRO A 134 4.68 -15.07 -4.21
CA PRO A 134 5.70 -16.08 -4.35
C PRO A 134 5.84 -16.40 -5.84
N THR A 135 7.07 -16.33 -6.34
CA THR A 135 7.38 -16.80 -7.69
C THR A 135 7.07 -18.28 -7.68
N ALA A 136 5.93 -18.67 -8.26
CA ALA A 136 5.56 -20.06 -8.40
C ALA A 136 6.76 -20.79 -9.02
N ALA A 137 7.33 -21.74 -8.28
CA ALA A 137 8.29 -22.67 -8.84
C ALA A 137 7.59 -23.39 -10.00
N SER A 138 8.30 -23.44 -11.13
CA SER A 138 7.86 -23.93 -12.44
C SER A 138 6.81 -25.04 -12.37
N ALA A 139 5.59 -24.75 -12.84
CA ALA A 139 4.60 -25.75 -13.19
C ALA A 139 4.07 -25.43 -14.60
N ALA A 140 4.49 -26.28 -15.54
CA ALA A 140 4.01 -26.52 -16.91
C ALA A 140 3.60 -25.31 -17.77
N ASP A 141 4.20 -25.21 -18.96
CA ASP A 141 3.90 -24.26 -20.03
C ASP A 141 2.42 -24.29 -20.47
N GLY A 142 1.57 -23.54 -19.76
CA GLY A 142 0.22 -23.20 -20.21
C GLY A 142 0.23 -21.93 -21.05
N THR A 143 -0.29 -22.00 -22.28
CA THR A 143 -0.56 -20.79 -23.08
C THR A 143 -1.96 -20.29 -22.76
N PHE A 144 -2.11 -19.00 -22.45
CA PHE A 144 -3.41 -18.35 -22.35
C PHE A 144 -3.48 -17.15 -23.28
N THR A 145 -4.66 -16.90 -23.85
CA THR A 145 -4.91 -15.77 -24.76
C THR A 145 -5.58 -14.65 -23.97
N ILE A 146 -4.97 -13.46 -23.96
CA ILE A 146 -5.61 -12.25 -23.44
C ILE A 146 -6.20 -11.49 -24.64
N THR A 147 -7.51 -11.27 -24.62
CA THR A 147 -8.16 -10.35 -25.56
C THR A 147 -8.22 -8.97 -24.91
N LEU A 148 -7.52 -8.00 -25.49
CA LEU A 148 -7.60 -6.60 -25.07
C LEU A 148 -8.80 -5.95 -25.77
N THR A 149 -9.70 -5.36 -25.00
CA THR A 149 -10.90 -4.65 -25.49
C THR A 149 -10.55 -3.25 -26.01
N SER A 150 -9.60 -3.18 -26.94
CA SER A 150 -9.41 -2.01 -27.81
C SER A 150 -9.49 -2.51 -29.25
N PRO A 151 -10.20 -1.81 -30.16
CA PRO A 151 -10.44 -2.31 -31.50
C PRO A 151 -9.11 -2.43 -32.26
N GLY A 152 -8.73 -3.67 -32.60
CA GLY A 152 -7.75 -3.93 -33.66
C GLY A 152 -6.51 -4.77 -33.33
N SER A 153 -6.37 -5.42 -32.15
CA SER A 153 -5.19 -6.29 -31.95
C SER A 153 -5.39 -7.43 -30.95
N ALA A 154 -5.57 -8.65 -31.46
CA ALA A 154 -5.38 -9.89 -30.72
C ALA A 154 -3.91 -10.33 -30.81
N GLY A 155 -3.19 -10.33 -29.69
CA GLY A 155 -1.81 -10.78 -29.61
C GLY A 155 -1.70 -12.07 -28.80
N ARG A 156 -1.08 -13.12 -29.35
CA ARG A 156 -0.67 -14.28 -28.55
C ARG A 156 0.52 -13.89 -27.68
N CYS A 157 0.33 -13.82 -26.36
CA CYS A 157 1.42 -13.76 -25.40
C CYS A 157 1.75 -15.19 -24.96
N ARG A 158 3.00 -15.62 -25.15
CA ARG A 158 3.51 -16.87 -24.56
C ARG A 158 4.19 -16.48 -23.24
N GLY A 159 3.68 -16.96 -22.12
CA GLY A 159 4.20 -16.65 -20.78
C GLY A 159 3.21 -17.05 -19.69
N THR A 160 3.71 -17.20 -18.46
CA THR A 160 2.96 -17.76 -17.32
C THR A 160 2.17 -16.72 -16.50
N LYS A 161 2.26 -15.41 -16.82
CA LYS A 161 1.47 -14.33 -16.20
C LYS A 161 1.17 -13.16 -17.15
N PRO A 162 0.00 -12.50 -17.06
CA PRO A 162 -0.25 -11.22 -17.71
C PRO A 162 0.78 -10.22 -17.19
N SER A 163 1.65 -9.69 -18.05
CA SER A 163 2.60 -8.65 -17.66
C SER A 163 2.47 -7.42 -18.55
N PRO A 164 2.58 -6.20 -17.98
CA PRO A 164 2.57 -4.97 -18.77
C PRO A 164 3.76 -4.86 -19.73
N ARG A 165 4.76 -5.77 -19.63
CA ARG A 165 5.86 -5.89 -20.60
C ARG A 165 5.40 -6.49 -21.94
N CYS A 166 4.40 -7.39 -21.96
CA CYS A 166 3.90 -7.96 -23.23
C CYS A 166 3.29 -6.87 -24.14
N CYS A 167 2.69 -5.82 -23.56
CA CYS A 167 2.14 -4.70 -24.33
C CYS A 167 3.18 -3.71 -24.88
N ARG A 168 4.41 -3.64 -24.33
CA ARG A 168 5.41 -2.63 -24.72
C ARG A 168 6.36 -3.08 -25.84
N SER A 169 6.49 -4.37 -26.10
CA SER A 169 7.47 -4.90 -27.07
C SER A 169 7.13 -4.58 -28.54
N ARG A 170 5.92 -4.12 -28.86
CA ARG A 170 5.53 -3.79 -30.25
C ARG A 170 5.74 -2.34 -30.68
N ARG A 171 6.14 -1.41 -29.80
CA ARG A 171 6.38 0.00 -30.21
C ARG A 171 7.79 0.27 -30.74
N ARG A 172 8.70 -0.71 -30.72
CA ARG A 172 10.06 -0.56 -31.29
C ARG A 172 10.39 -1.79 -32.13
N GLY A 173 10.16 -1.70 -33.42
CA GLY A 173 10.47 -2.77 -34.36
C GLY A 173 9.57 -2.80 -35.59
N ALA A 174 9.33 -1.64 -36.21
CA ALA A 174 8.93 -1.63 -37.61
C ALA A 174 10.18 -1.96 -38.44
N ALA A 175 10.34 -3.22 -38.80
CA ALA A 175 11.22 -3.64 -39.88
C ALA A 175 10.41 -4.57 -40.77
N LEU A 176 10.02 -4.03 -41.94
CA LEU A 176 9.40 -4.77 -43.02
C LEU A 176 10.30 -5.96 -43.40
N LEU A 177 9.74 -7.17 -43.42
CA LEU A 177 10.19 -8.20 -44.34
C LEU A 177 9.19 -8.19 -45.49
N ARG A 178 9.66 -7.71 -46.66
CA ARG A 178 8.96 -7.77 -47.93
C ARG A 178 9.12 -9.18 -48.50
N ASP A 179 8.02 -9.80 -48.88
CA ASP A 179 7.98 -10.88 -49.88
C ASP A 179 8.30 -10.30 -51.27
N GLY A 180 9.04 -11.05 -52.09
CA GLY A 180 9.34 -10.67 -53.48
C GLY A 180 10.40 -11.55 -54.18
N GLU A 181 9.97 -12.74 -54.60
CA GLU A 181 10.17 -13.44 -55.89
C GLU A 181 11.48 -13.30 -56.75
N SER A 182 12.01 -14.49 -57.10
CA SER A 182 12.64 -14.98 -58.36
C SER A 182 13.94 -14.38 -58.94
N ALA A 183 14.96 -15.25 -59.14
CA ALA A 183 15.58 -15.56 -60.45
C ALA A 183 16.79 -16.53 -60.32
N ALA A 184 16.83 -17.58 -61.16
CA ALA A 184 18.06 -18.24 -61.64
C ALA A 184 18.86 -17.28 -62.57
N PRO A 185 20.08 -17.56 -63.10
CA PRO A 185 20.80 -18.84 -63.19
C PRO A 185 22.33 -18.77 -62.93
N ALA A 186 22.98 -19.93 -62.95
CA ALA A 186 24.18 -20.24 -63.76
C ALA A 186 24.29 -21.77 -63.90
#